data_AF-A0A660ZLF1-F1
#
_entry.id   AF-A0A660ZLF1-F1
#
_cell.length_a   1.000
_cell.length_b   1.000
_cell.length_c   1.000
_cell.angle_alpha   90.00
_cell.angle_beta   90.00
_cell.angle_gamma   90.00
#
_symmetry.space_group_name_H-M   'P 1'
#
loop_
_entity.id
_entity.type
_entity.pdbx_description
1 polymer ?
#
loop_
_entity_poly.entity_id
_entity_poly.type
_entity_poly.pdbx_seq_one_letter_code
_entity_poly.pdbx_strand_id
1 'polypeptide(L)'
;MTGLNLRAVILLVLAVVGALTGLHASKGEMDYLIIDVDPDTVTGPWLNETLQELGYIGTYTADTTYFWNLVNYRTVWVLLGVSPNTSMISPSQGSKLESYLNSGGNLYVEGGDAFFWDPGHGGWQKINDYMGIVAQDDGTSDLGPIRGLENPLIPQLDGQSWEYEGGNDWIDHIEADPTPAYGGDAYDILQDADQYYYTGVAYSQGVWRTLASTGQLGGYRAGTVPPETLVSWIISRLFFVEVNEGQGNPSGEQLVIANTLVRREPLWIRLSLEEPLDIDLSVFDAKGSFVDRIARGPFGPGFHLFRWEKIRELPSGVYYLRFSGGERVLTQKVLKVK
;
A
#
# COMPACT_ATOMS: atom_id res chain seq x y z
N MET A 1 26.19 -31.32 4.04
CA MET A 1 25.30 -31.05 2.89
C MET A 1 23.92 -30.80 3.43
N THR A 2 23.71 -29.57 3.91
CA THR A 2 22.50 -29.14 4.60
C THR A 2 21.56 -28.54 3.57
N GLY A 3 20.40 -29.17 3.38
CA GLY A 3 19.36 -28.69 2.48
C GLY A 3 18.84 -27.34 2.95
N LEU A 4 18.97 -26.32 2.10
CA LEU A 4 18.18 -25.10 2.23
C LEU A 4 16.75 -25.44 1.88
N ASN A 5 15.85 -25.21 2.83
CA ASN A 5 14.41 -25.31 2.64
C ASN A 5 13.95 -23.96 2.05
N LEU A 6 13.78 -23.93 0.73
CA LEU A 6 13.30 -22.76 -0.03
C LEU A 6 11.81 -22.56 0.27
N ARG A 7 11.46 -21.44 0.90
CA ARG A 7 10.07 -20.98 1.02
C ARG A 7 9.87 -19.93 -0.07
N ALA A 8 9.01 -20.25 -1.04
CA ALA A 8 8.50 -19.27 -2.00
C ALA A 8 7.08 -18.85 -1.58
N VAL A 9 6.75 -17.58 -1.40
CA VAL A 9 5.37 -17.09 -1.26
C VAL A 9 4.88 -16.55 -2.61
N ILE A 10 3.71 -16.99 -3.07
CA ILE A 10 3.11 -16.54 -4.33
C ILE A 10 1.84 -15.75 -4.00
N LEU A 11 1.84 -14.45 -4.32
CA LEU A 11 0.66 -13.58 -4.22
C LEU A 11 0.11 -13.31 -5.63
N LEU A 12 -1.16 -13.65 -5.88
CA LEU A 12 -1.84 -13.44 -7.17
C LEU A 12 -3.00 -12.45 -6.96
N VAL A 13 -2.78 -11.18 -7.30
CA VAL A 13 -3.83 -10.15 -7.23
C VAL A 13 -4.44 -9.95 -8.61
N LEU A 14 -5.76 -10.18 -8.73
CA LEU A 14 -6.55 -9.94 -9.94
C LEU A 14 -7.45 -8.72 -9.74
N ALA A 15 -7.10 -7.60 -10.36
CA ALA A 15 -7.94 -6.42 -10.38
C ALA A 15 -9.02 -6.55 -11.46
N VAL A 16 -10.29 -6.65 -11.07
CA VAL A 16 -11.42 -6.54 -12.00
C VAL A 16 -12.55 -5.73 -11.43
N VAL A 17 -12.94 -4.73 -12.22
CA VAL A 17 -14.06 -3.83 -11.98
C VAL A 17 -15.39 -4.51 -12.38
N GLY A 18 -16.33 -4.68 -11.44
CA GLY A 18 -17.77 -4.74 -11.77
C GLY A 18 -18.66 -5.89 -11.22
N ALA A 19 -18.98 -5.81 -9.91
CA ALA A 19 -20.29 -6.04 -9.23
C ALA A 19 -21.04 -7.41 -9.13
N LEU A 20 -21.36 -7.72 -7.84
CA LEU A 20 -22.49 -8.46 -7.19
C LEU A 20 -22.43 -10.01 -7.19
N THR A 21 -22.46 -10.75 -6.07
CA THR A 21 -22.87 -10.51 -4.66
C THR A 21 -22.03 -11.37 -3.70
N GLY A 22 -21.71 -10.84 -2.50
CA GLY A 22 -21.21 -11.61 -1.35
C GLY A 22 -19.70 -11.82 -1.26
N LEU A 23 -18.92 -10.74 -1.08
CA LEU A 23 -17.61 -10.66 -0.42
C LEU A 23 -17.27 -9.15 -0.32
N HIS A 24 -16.75 -8.65 0.81
CA HIS A 24 -16.43 -7.22 0.96
C HIS A 24 -15.28 -6.83 0.02
N ALA A 25 -15.60 -6.04 -1.00
CA ALA A 25 -14.62 -5.30 -1.78
C ALA A 25 -14.38 -3.95 -1.09
N SER A 26 -13.13 -3.61 -0.78
CA SER A 26 -12.78 -2.25 -0.38
C SER A 26 -13.21 -1.30 -1.48
N LYS A 27 -14.17 -0.44 -1.18
CA LYS A 27 -14.81 0.45 -2.15
C LYS A 27 -13.83 1.54 -2.56
N GLY A 28 -13.37 1.47 -3.80
CA GLY A 28 -12.64 2.50 -4.53
C GLY A 28 -12.45 2.04 -5.98
N GLU A 29 -12.86 2.85 -6.95
CA GLU A 29 -12.65 2.56 -8.38
C GLU A 29 -11.17 2.69 -8.77
N MET A 30 -10.39 3.41 -7.97
CA MET A 30 -8.96 3.69 -8.16
C MET A 30 -8.14 3.20 -6.96
N ASP A 31 -6.88 2.85 -7.19
CA ASP A 31 -5.96 2.32 -6.17
C ASP A 31 -5.51 3.40 -5.19
N TYR A 32 -5.24 4.62 -5.67
CA TYR A 32 -4.73 5.72 -4.84
C TYR A 32 -5.26 7.10 -5.21
N LEU A 33 -5.36 7.96 -4.21
CA LEU A 33 -5.48 9.41 -4.34
C LEU A 33 -4.30 10.05 -3.59
N ILE A 34 -3.52 10.88 -4.26
CA ILE A 34 -2.55 11.78 -3.62
C ILE A 34 -3.18 13.17 -3.59
N ILE A 35 -3.36 13.71 -2.39
CA ILE A 35 -3.73 15.10 -2.12
C ILE A 35 -2.45 15.81 -1.66
N ASP A 36 -1.80 16.48 -2.60
CA ASP A 36 -0.55 17.20 -2.39
C ASP A 36 -0.84 18.67 -2.08
N VAL A 37 -0.91 19.00 -0.80
CA VAL A 37 -1.06 20.39 -0.33
C VAL A 37 0.25 20.95 0.21
N ASP A 38 1.35 20.20 0.09
CA ASP A 38 2.70 20.68 0.31
C ASP A 38 2.98 21.83 -0.68
N PRO A 39 3.27 23.05 -0.21
CA PRO A 39 3.59 24.18 -1.08
C PRO A 39 4.81 23.94 -1.99
N ASP A 40 5.76 23.11 -1.56
CA ASP A 40 6.97 22.79 -2.33
C ASP A 40 6.79 21.57 -3.26
N THR A 41 5.73 20.79 -3.06
CA THR A 41 5.36 19.62 -3.90
C THR A 41 6.51 18.63 -4.10
N VAL A 42 7.35 18.43 -3.07
CA VAL A 42 8.58 17.62 -3.19
C VAL A 42 8.25 16.13 -3.38
N THR A 43 7.23 15.63 -2.68
CA THR A 43 6.86 14.21 -2.71
C THR A 43 5.86 13.88 -3.81
N GLY A 44 4.85 14.72 -4.08
CA GLY A 44 3.67 14.32 -4.85
C GLY A 44 3.93 13.85 -6.29
N PRO A 45 4.66 14.60 -7.13
CA PRO A 45 4.99 14.18 -8.48
C PRO A 45 5.78 12.87 -8.53
N TRP A 46 6.82 12.74 -7.70
CA TRP A 46 7.66 11.53 -7.61
C TRP A 46 6.87 10.32 -7.09
N LEU A 47 6.03 10.51 -6.07
CA LEU A 47 5.18 9.44 -5.54
C LEU A 47 4.17 8.98 -6.57
N ASN A 48 3.56 9.91 -7.33
CA ASN A 48 2.62 9.57 -8.39
C ASN A 48 3.30 8.77 -9.51
N GLU A 49 4.49 9.18 -9.96
CA GLU A 49 5.27 8.43 -10.95
C GLU A 49 5.62 7.03 -10.42
N THR A 50 6.13 6.93 -9.19
CA THR A 50 6.45 5.67 -8.52
C THR A 50 5.25 4.71 -8.47
N LEU A 51 4.08 5.20 -8.06
CA LEU A 51 2.87 4.38 -7.98
C LEU A 51 2.39 3.92 -9.38
N GLN A 52 2.52 4.78 -10.41
CA GLN A 52 2.19 4.41 -11.79
C GLN A 52 3.15 3.35 -12.35
N GLU A 53 4.45 3.48 -12.08
CA GLU A 53 5.46 2.49 -12.47
C GLU A 53 5.26 1.14 -11.78
N LEU A 54 4.78 1.16 -10.53
CA LEU A 54 4.36 -0.04 -9.80
C LEU A 54 3.04 -0.65 -10.31
N GLY A 55 2.39 0.01 -11.27
CA GLY A 55 1.17 -0.45 -11.94
C GLY A 55 -0.13 -0.11 -11.22
N TYR A 56 -0.11 0.82 -10.26
CA TYR A 56 -1.32 1.32 -9.59
C TYR A 56 -1.95 2.44 -10.40
N ILE A 57 -3.28 2.51 -10.38
CA ILE A 57 -4.05 3.54 -11.10
C ILE A 57 -4.67 4.49 -10.08
N GLY A 58 -4.43 5.78 -10.22
CA GLY A 58 -4.88 6.75 -9.23
C GLY A 58 -4.97 8.17 -9.74
N THR A 59 -5.11 9.09 -8.79
CA THR A 59 -5.19 10.53 -9.04
C THR A 59 -4.17 11.24 -8.18
N TYR A 60 -3.43 12.18 -8.79
CA TYR A 60 -2.60 13.16 -8.11
C TYR A 60 -3.22 14.54 -8.28
N THR A 61 -3.36 15.29 -7.19
CA THR A 61 -4.01 16.60 -7.21
C THR A 61 -3.56 17.47 -6.04
N ALA A 62 -3.52 18.80 -6.26
CA ALA A 62 -3.43 19.80 -5.19
C ALA A 62 -4.80 20.40 -4.81
N ASP A 63 -5.88 19.94 -5.47
CA ASP A 63 -7.23 20.43 -5.23
C ASP A 63 -7.82 19.81 -3.96
N THR A 64 -7.94 20.62 -2.91
CA THR A 64 -8.51 20.21 -1.62
C THR A 64 -9.97 19.79 -1.69
N THR A 65 -10.71 20.07 -2.76
CA THR A 65 -12.09 19.57 -2.90
C THR A 65 -12.17 18.04 -2.97
N TYR A 66 -11.05 17.35 -3.25
CA TYR A 66 -10.98 15.89 -3.26
C TYR A 66 -11.18 15.23 -1.89
N PHE A 67 -11.02 15.97 -0.78
CA PHE A 67 -11.38 15.48 0.56
C PHE A 67 -12.87 15.07 0.67
N TRP A 68 -13.73 15.49 -0.25
CA TRP A 68 -15.15 15.09 -0.29
C TRP A 68 -15.43 13.88 -1.19
N ASN A 69 -14.42 13.34 -1.88
CA ASN A 69 -14.54 12.26 -2.87
C ASN A 69 -13.67 11.01 -2.53
N LEU A 70 -13.22 10.88 -1.28
CA LEU A 70 -12.28 9.84 -0.84
C LEU A 70 -12.76 8.40 -1.05
N VAL A 71 -14.08 8.17 -1.01
CA VAL A 71 -14.71 6.83 -1.14
C VAL A 71 -14.44 6.14 -2.48
N ASN A 72 -13.90 6.86 -3.47
CA ASN A 72 -13.53 6.31 -4.77
C ASN A 72 -12.12 5.71 -4.78
N TYR A 73 -11.39 5.76 -3.67
CA TYR A 73 -9.98 5.40 -3.62
C TYR A 73 -9.68 4.40 -2.50
N ARG A 74 -8.89 3.37 -2.83
CA ARG A 74 -8.49 2.34 -1.85
C ARG A 74 -7.45 2.85 -0.85
N THR A 75 -6.61 3.80 -1.28
CA THR A 75 -5.65 4.51 -0.44
C THR A 75 -5.72 6.01 -0.69
N VAL A 76 -5.50 6.79 0.35
CA VAL A 76 -5.38 8.25 0.30
C VAL A 76 -4.02 8.61 0.90
N TRP A 77 -3.27 9.46 0.21
CA TRP A 77 -1.97 9.97 0.61
C TRP A 77 -2.09 11.48 0.73
N VAL A 78 -1.91 12.03 1.93
CA VAL A 78 -1.99 13.48 2.18
C VAL A 78 -0.59 13.98 2.47
N LEU A 79 -0.11 14.92 1.65
CA LEU A 79 1.24 15.47 1.73
C LEU A 79 1.13 16.92 2.17
N LEU A 80 1.72 17.24 3.32
CA LEU A 80 1.53 18.53 4.00
C LEU A 80 2.73 19.47 3.89
N GLY A 81 3.91 18.94 3.60
CA GLY A 81 5.15 19.70 3.58
C GLY A 81 5.82 19.79 4.95
N VAL A 82 6.88 20.58 5.02
CA VAL A 82 7.69 20.79 6.22
C VAL A 82 7.91 22.30 6.36
N SER A 83 7.95 22.80 7.60
CA SER A 83 8.21 24.22 7.84
C SER A 83 9.45 24.72 7.08
N PRO A 84 9.45 25.97 6.59
CA PRO A 84 8.38 26.97 6.70
C PRO A 84 7.25 26.80 5.67
N ASN A 85 7.38 25.85 4.74
CA ASN A 85 6.44 25.62 3.66
C ASN A 85 5.57 24.41 3.99
N THR A 86 4.62 24.63 4.89
CA THR A 86 3.71 23.58 5.37
C THR A 86 2.25 23.98 5.22
N SER A 87 1.39 22.98 5.12
CA SER A 87 -0.06 23.04 5.13
C SER A 87 -0.59 22.15 6.24
N MET A 88 -1.79 22.45 6.75
CA MET A 88 -2.44 21.62 7.78
C MET A 88 -3.76 21.04 7.27
N ILE A 89 -4.14 19.87 7.78
CA ILE A 89 -5.47 19.30 7.54
C ILE A 89 -6.47 20.05 8.42
N SER A 90 -7.40 20.80 7.83
CA SER A 90 -8.44 21.48 8.62
C SER A 90 -9.38 20.48 9.32
N PRO A 91 -10.08 20.87 10.41
CA PRO A 91 -11.03 19.99 11.10
C PRO A 91 -12.14 19.45 10.18
N SER A 92 -12.52 20.24 9.16
CA SER A 92 -13.53 19.84 8.16
C SER A 92 -13.03 18.73 7.24
N GLN A 93 -11.76 18.79 6.81
CA GLN A 93 -11.11 17.76 6.01
C GLN A 93 -10.82 16.51 6.85
N GLY A 94 -10.34 16.71 8.09
CA GLY A 94 -10.18 15.65 9.08
C GLY A 94 -11.45 14.84 9.27
N SER A 95 -12.62 15.50 9.43
CA SER A 95 -13.91 14.80 9.53
C SER A 95 -14.25 13.91 8.31
N LYS A 96 -13.71 14.22 7.12
CA LYS A 96 -13.85 13.38 5.93
C LYS A 96 -12.90 12.19 5.94
N LEU A 97 -11.66 12.39 6.38
CA LEU A 97 -10.71 11.30 6.62
C LEU A 97 -11.22 10.33 7.69
N GLU A 98 -11.81 10.85 8.79
CA GLU A 98 -12.48 10.04 9.81
C GLU A 98 -13.56 9.15 9.20
N SER A 99 -14.43 9.72 8.36
CA SER A 99 -15.51 8.97 7.70
C SER A 99 -14.96 7.93 6.71
N TYR A 100 -13.87 8.26 6.02
CA TYR A 100 -13.18 7.39 5.07
C TYR A 100 -12.53 6.18 5.78
N LEU A 101 -11.76 6.40 6.85
CA LEU A 101 -11.14 5.35 7.65
C LEU A 101 -12.18 4.45 8.29
N ASN A 102 -13.23 5.02 8.91
CA ASN A 102 -14.34 4.24 9.48
C ASN A 102 -15.10 3.40 8.44
N SER A 103 -14.91 3.68 7.15
CA SER A 103 -15.46 2.88 6.03
C SER A 103 -14.48 1.84 5.48
N GLY A 104 -13.31 1.65 6.11
CA GLY A 104 -12.26 0.72 5.68
C GLY A 104 -11.27 1.30 4.67
N GLY A 105 -11.19 2.62 4.57
CA GLY A 105 -10.16 3.29 3.78
C GLY A 105 -8.75 3.13 4.38
N ASN A 106 -7.71 3.47 3.62
CA ASN A 106 -6.34 3.45 4.13
C ASN A 106 -5.69 4.82 3.91
N LEU A 107 -4.98 5.33 4.92
CA LEU A 107 -4.45 6.70 4.91
C LEU A 107 -2.96 6.74 5.17
N TYR A 108 -2.23 7.38 4.27
CA TYR A 108 -0.88 7.88 4.50
C TYR A 108 -0.95 9.39 4.76
N VAL A 109 -0.24 9.88 5.78
CA VAL A 109 -0.02 11.31 5.99
C VAL A 109 1.46 11.56 6.20
N GLU A 110 2.00 12.57 5.51
CA GLU A 110 3.31 13.14 5.85
C GLU A 110 3.26 14.64 6.10
N GLY A 111 4.09 15.08 7.04
CA GLY A 111 4.35 16.50 7.32
C GLY A 111 5.15 16.70 8.61
N GLY A 112 5.98 17.74 8.63
CA GLY A 112 6.87 18.05 9.76
C GLY A 112 6.11 18.35 11.05
N ASP A 113 5.12 19.24 10.97
CA ASP A 113 4.33 19.79 12.08
C ASP A 113 2.97 19.07 12.29
N ALA A 114 2.71 18.00 11.54
CA ALA A 114 1.36 17.48 11.33
C ALA A 114 0.75 16.82 12.58
N PHE A 115 1.58 16.34 13.51
CA PHE A 115 1.19 15.43 14.59
C PHE A 115 1.35 16.07 15.98
N PHE A 116 2.27 17.00 16.19
CA PHE A 116 2.45 17.73 17.44
C PHE A 116 1.89 19.15 17.36
N TRP A 117 2.41 19.99 16.45
CA TRP A 117 2.02 21.40 16.36
C TRP A 117 0.59 21.60 15.85
N ASP A 118 0.27 21.07 14.68
CA ASP A 118 -0.96 21.36 13.94
C ASP A 118 -2.25 21.06 14.73
N PRO A 119 -2.38 19.92 15.45
CA PRO A 119 -3.58 19.63 16.23
C PRO A 119 -3.92 20.71 17.27
N GLY A 120 -2.90 21.39 17.81
CA GLY A 120 -3.04 22.51 18.75
C GLY A 120 -3.32 23.87 18.09
N HIS A 121 -3.05 24.00 16.79
CA HIS A 121 -3.01 25.28 16.06
C HIS A 121 -4.04 25.40 14.93
N GLY A 122 -5.12 24.62 15.02
CA GLY A 122 -6.25 24.71 14.09
C GLY A 122 -6.30 23.61 13.04
N GLY A 123 -5.39 22.63 13.12
CA GLY A 123 -5.41 21.40 12.34
C GLY A 123 -6.40 20.36 12.87
N TRP A 124 -6.33 19.15 12.32
CA TRP A 124 -7.20 18.04 12.66
C TRP A 124 -6.81 17.42 14.01
N GLN A 125 -7.56 17.80 15.04
CA GLN A 125 -7.30 17.46 16.44
C GLN A 125 -7.20 15.95 16.75
N LYS A 126 -7.79 15.07 15.94
CA LYS A 126 -7.80 13.61 16.17
C LYS A 126 -6.83 12.85 15.28
N ILE A 127 -5.93 13.53 14.57
CA ILE A 127 -5.00 12.87 13.66
C ILE A 127 -4.23 11.76 14.40
N ASN A 128 -3.68 12.04 15.58
CA ASN A 128 -2.92 11.09 16.38
C ASN A 128 -3.73 9.84 16.76
N ASP A 129 -4.98 10.02 17.22
CA ASP A 129 -5.89 8.91 17.55
C ASP A 129 -6.14 7.98 16.35
N TYR A 130 -6.34 8.56 15.16
CA TYR A 130 -6.58 7.80 13.93
C TYR A 130 -5.31 7.26 13.29
N MET A 131 -4.14 7.76 13.64
CA MET A 131 -2.87 7.27 13.10
C MET A 131 -2.16 6.31 14.07
N GLY A 132 -2.70 6.14 15.28
CA GLY A 132 -2.15 5.25 16.31
C GLY A 132 -0.87 5.82 16.93
N ILE A 133 -0.84 7.14 17.14
CA ILE A 133 0.35 7.90 17.52
C ILE A 133 0.18 8.55 18.89
N VAL A 134 1.27 8.61 19.64
CA VAL A 134 1.52 9.57 20.72
C VAL A 134 2.57 10.57 20.25
N ALA A 135 2.19 11.84 20.11
CA ALA A 135 3.13 12.90 19.77
C ALA A 135 3.96 13.28 21.02
N GLN A 136 5.28 13.38 20.85
CA GLN A 136 6.24 13.54 21.94
C GLN A 136 6.82 14.95 22.01
N ASP A 137 7.26 15.49 20.88
CA ASP A 137 7.94 16.77 20.76
C ASP A 137 7.69 17.40 19.39
N ASP A 138 7.76 18.73 19.33
CA ASP A 138 7.72 19.57 18.11
C ASP A 138 9.02 19.46 17.30
N GLY A 139 10.03 18.86 17.93
CA GLY A 139 11.31 18.53 17.32
C GLY A 139 12.11 19.75 16.86
N THR A 140 13.11 19.49 16.02
CA THR A 140 14.02 20.53 15.51
C THR A 140 14.39 20.29 14.03
N SER A 141 15.64 20.52 13.66
CA SER A 141 16.14 20.55 12.28
C SER A 141 17.29 19.56 12.07
N ASP A 142 17.14 18.35 12.60
CA ASP A 142 18.20 17.33 12.70
C ASP A 142 17.82 15.96 12.15
N LEU A 143 16.78 15.88 11.32
CA LEU A 143 16.35 14.64 10.67
C LEU A 143 17.37 14.12 9.65
N GLY A 144 17.69 12.84 9.75
CA GLY A 144 18.48 12.06 8.82
C GLY A 144 19.86 11.66 9.38
N PRO A 145 20.37 10.45 9.04
CA PRO A 145 19.77 9.41 8.19
C PRO A 145 18.59 8.68 8.82
N ILE A 146 17.74 8.04 8.02
CA ILE A 146 16.57 7.29 8.47
C ILE A 146 16.84 5.79 8.46
N ARG A 147 16.44 5.10 9.53
CA ARG A 147 16.46 3.63 9.61
C ARG A 147 15.05 3.05 9.70
N GLY A 148 14.85 1.92 9.03
CA GLY A 148 13.66 1.09 9.17
C GLY A 148 13.78 0.17 10.39
N LEU A 149 12.65 -0.05 11.07
CA LEU A 149 12.56 -0.88 12.28
C LEU A 149 11.83 -2.20 12.02
N GLU A 150 12.22 -3.24 12.76
CA GLU A 150 11.50 -4.51 12.77
C GLU A 150 10.07 -4.31 13.28
N ASN A 151 9.09 -4.77 12.49
CA ASN A 151 7.68 -4.69 12.84
C ASN A 151 6.87 -5.75 12.04
N PRO A 152 5.69 -6.17 12.52
CA PRO A 152 4.91 -7.23 11.85
C PRO A 152 4.10 -6.72 10.64
N LEU A 153 3.84 -5.40 10.56
CA LEU A 153 3.03 -4.82 9.50
C LEU A 153 3.81 -4.74 8.19
N ILE A 154 5.06 -4.28 8.23
CA ILE A 154 5.99 -4.13 7.11
C ILE A 154 7.37 -4.72 7.52
N PRO A 155 7.51 -6.05 7.63
CA PRO A 155 8.73 -6.69 8.13
C PRO A 155 9.96 -6.45 7.25
N GLN A 156 9.78 -6.02 6.00
CA GLN A 156 10.87 -5.69 5.08
C GLN A 156 11.67 -4.45 5.49
N LEU A 157 11.17 -3.64 6.43
CA LEU A 157 11.88 -2.45 6.91
C LEU A 157 13.08 -2.79 7.79
N ASP A 158 13.12 -3.98 8.40
CA ASP A 158 14.22 -4.36 9.27
C ASP A 158 15.57 -4.31 8.52
N GLY A 159 16.54 -3.63 9.15
CA GLY A 159 17.88 -3.42 8.60
C GLY A 159 17.96 -2.52 7.38
N GLN A 160 16.89 -1.83 6.99
CA GLN A 160 16.91 -0.88 5.87
C GLN A 160 17.26 0.53 6.33
N SER A 161 17.87 1.32 5.45
CA SER A 161 18.16 2.73 5.71
C SER A 161 18.08 3.58 4.45
N TRP A 162 17.90 4.89 4.69
CA TRP A 162 17.85 5.94 3.68
C TRP A 162 18.60 7.16 4.18
N GLU A 163 19.31 7.85 3.30
CA GLU A 163 19.77 9.20 3.59
C GLU A 163 18.59 10.17 3.45
N TYR A 164 18.68 11.35 4.06
CA TYR A 164 17.62 12.36 4.00
C TYR A 164 18.17 13.72 3.58
N GLU A 165 17.54 14.32 2.58
CA GLU A 165 17.85 15.64 2.03
C GLU A 165 16.59 16.51 1.84
N GLY A 166 15.49 16.15 2.50
CA GLY A 166 14.22 16.87 2.43
C GLY A 166 14.14 18.09 3.35
N GLY A 167 12.95 18.68 3.45
CA GLY A 167 12.68 19.71 4.45
C GLY A 167 12.96 19.17 5.86
N ASN A 168 13.60 19.98 6.69
CA ASN A 168 14.14 19.53 7.97
C ASN A 168 14.05 20.65 9.00
N ASP A 169 12.87 21.24 9.18
CA ASP A 169 12.62 22.20 10.25
C ASP A 169 11.33 21.79 10.96
N TRP A 170 11.37 21.76 12.29
CA TRP A 170 10.26 21.35 13.16
C TRP A 170 9.71 19.97 12.76
N ILE A 171 10.60 18.97 12.79
CA ILE A 171 10.25 17.58 12.53
C ILE A 171 9.71 16.97 13.81
N ASP A 172 8.39 16.76 13.87
CA ASP A 172 7.73 16.12 15.01
C ASP A 172 8.41 14.80 15.40
N HIS A 173 8.50 14.58 16.71
CA HIS A 173 8.84 13.28 17.28
C HIS A 173 7.54 12.56 17.63
N ILE A 174 7.32 11.38 17.04
CA ILE A 174 6.09 10.61 17.21
C ILE A 174 6.40 9.19 17.67
N GLU A 175 5.56 8.60 18.51
CA GLU A 175 5.68 7.19 18.92
C GLU A 175 4.39 6.44 18.62
N ALA A 176 4.48 5.14 18.39
CA ALA A 176 3.31 4.28 18.32
C ALA A 176 2.58 4.26 19.67
N ASP A 177 1.27 4.48 19.65
CA ASP A 177 0.43 4.33 20.83
C ASP A 177 0.35 2.84 21.22
N PRO A 178 0.80 2.44 22.42
CA PRO A 178 0.71 1.05 22.87
C PRO A 178 -0.74 0.61 23.13
N THR A 179 -1.68 1.56 23.20
CA THR A 179 -3.11 1.33 23.41
C THR A 179 -3.96 2.23 22.51
N PRO A 180 -3.91 2.05 21.17
CA PRO A 180 -4.56 2.98 20.23
C PRO A 180 -6.03 3.22 20.56
N ALA A 181 -6.49 4.46 20.43
CA ALA A 181 -7.84 4.90 20.79
C ALA A 181 -8.97 4.06 20.16
N TYR A 182 -8.72 3.45 18.99
CA TYR A 182 -9.67 2.63 18.24
C TYR A 182 -9.37 1.12 18.26
N GLY A 183 -8.47 0.69 19.15
CA GLY A 183 -7.98 -0.69 19.24
C GLY A 183 -7.10 -1.12 18.05
N GLY A 184 -6.65 -2.36 18.03
CA GLY A 184 -5.67 -2.82 17.03
C GLY A 184 -4.23 -2.53 17.48
N ASP A 185 -3.30 -2.55 16.52
CA ASP A 185 -1.87 -2.55 16.82
C ASP A 185 -1.11 -1.49 16.01
N ALA A 186 -0.37 -0.63 16.70
CA ALA A 186 0.52 0.38 16.13
C ALA A 186 1.99 0.01 16.41
N TYR A 187 2.89 0.38 15.49
CA TYR A 187 4.31 0.08 15.58
C TYR A 187 5.14 1.27 15.07
N ASP A 188 6.21 1.59 15.78
CA ASP A 188 7.27 2.45 15.27
C ASP A 188 7.95 1.71 14.10
N ILE A 189 8.07 2.40 12.97
CA ILE A 189 8.59 1.79 11.74
C ILE A 189 9.78 2.53 11.15
N LEU A 190 9.94 3.81 11.47
CA LEU A 190 11.01 4.67 11.01
C LEU A 190 11.59 5.45 12.19
N GLN A 191 12.90 5.62 12.19
CA GLN A 191 13.62 6.32 13.24
C GLN A 191 14.78 7.12 12.66
N ASP A 192 15.06 8.25 13.26
CA ASP A 192 16.31 8.95 13.06
C ASP A 192 17.49 8.10 13.57
N ALA A 193 18.49 7.87 12.73
CA ALA A 193 19.61 7.00 13.06
C ALA A 193 20.64 7.66 13.99
N ASP A 194 20.73 8.99 13.99
CA ASP A 194 21.73 9.75 14.74
C ASP A 194 21.19 10.19 16.13
N GLN A 195 19.94 10.64 16.18
CA GLN A 195 19.27 11.18 17.36
C GLN A 195 18.33 10.19 18.06
N TYR A 196 17.96 9.10 17.38
CA TYR A 196 17.15 7.99 17.93
C TYR A 196 15.70 8.35 18.32
N TYR A 197 15.15 9.47 17.84
CA TYR A 197 13.69 9.70 17.90
C TYR A 197 12.98 9.03 16.72
N TYR A 198 11.73 8.64 16.94
CA TYR A 198 10.92 7.98 15.92
C TYR A 198 10.19 8.99 15.03
N THR A 199 10.06 8.64 13.76
CA THR A 199 9.60 9.54 12.70
C THR A 199 8.52 8.92 11.82
N GLY A 200 8.17 7.66 12.08
CA GLY A 200 7.11 7.00 11.34
C GLY A 200 6.45 5.90 12.15
N VAL A 201 5.12 5.87 12.05
CA VAL A 201 4.26 4.89 12.73
C VAL A 201 3.35 4.24 11.71
N ALA A 202 3.31 2.90 11.72
CA ALA A 202 2.31 2.14 10.99
C ALA A 202 1.27 1.59 11.97
N TYR A 203 0.00 1.72 11.61
CA TYR A 203 -1.10 1.30 12.46
C TYR A 203 -2.12 0.48 11.66
N SER A 204 -2.51 -0.64 12.26
CA SER A 204 -3.59 -1.49 11.77
C SER A 204 -4.68 -1.60 12.83
N GLN A 205 -5.77 -0.87 12.62
CA GLN A 205 -6.98 -1.01 13.42
C GLN A 205 -7.73 -2.33 13.12
N GLY A 206 -7.40 -2.96 11.98
CA GLY A 206 -7.95 -4.22 11.50
C GLY A 206 -8.76 -4.02 10.22
N VAL A 207 -9.74 -3.11 10.27
CA VAL A 207 -10.59 -2.76 9.12
C VAL A 207 -9.90 -1.75 8.21
N TRP A 208 -9.25 -0.76 8.81
CA TRP A 208 -8.46 0.26 8.13
C TRP A 208 -7.02 0.25 8.62
N ARG A 209 -6.14 0.84 7.82
CA ARG A 209 -4.71 0.95 8.11
C ARG A 209 -4.21 2.33 7.80
N THR A 210 -3.20 2.73 8.53
CA THR A 210 -2.59 4.04 8.39
C THR A 210 -1.08 4.02 8.52
N LEU A 211 -0.43 5.00 7.89
CA LEU A 211 0.98 5.27 8.08
C LEU A 211 1.20 6.77 8.22
N ALA A 212 1.93 7.16 9.25
CA ALA A 212 2.41 8.52 9.44
C ALA A 212 3.91 8.59 9.20
N SER A 213 4.36 9.71 8.63
CA SER A 213 5.78 10.04 8.47
C SER A 213 5.98 11.53 8.78
N THR A 214 6.91 11.88 9.67
CA THR A 214 7.22 13.29 9.98
C THR A 214 8.18 13.88 8.94
N GLY A 215 9.00 13.05 8.31
CA GLY A 215 9.79 13.41 7.12
C GLY A 215 9.02 13.23 5.80
N GLN A 216 9.33 14.05 4.80
CA GLN A 216 8.78 13.93 3.44
C GLN A 216 9.45 12.78 2.68
N LEU A 217 8.68 11.85 2.09
CA LEU A 217 9.28 10.75 1.31
C LEU A 217 10.11 11.24 0.11
N GLY A 218 9.74 12.35 -0.52
CA GLY A 218 10.53 12.97 -1.60
C GLY A 218 11.91 13.47 -1.17
N GLY A 219 12.14 13.61 0.15
CA GLY A 219 13.44 13.92 0.74
C GLY A 219 14.36 12.71 0.89
N TYR A 220 13.84 11.49 0.79
CA TYR A 220 14.63 10.28 1.00
C TYR A 220 15.55 10.05 -0.20
N ARG A 221 16.75 9.52 0.07
CA ARG A 221 17.70 9.05 -0.93
C ARG A 221 18.06 7.61 -0.66
N ALA A 222 18.52 6.93 -1.71
CA ALA A 222 18.90 5.53 -1.60
C ALA A 222 19.99 5.34 -0.53
N GLY A 223 19.68 4.55 0.50
CA GLY A 223 20.65 3.98 1.43
C GLY A 223 20.89 2.51 1.08
N THR A 224 20.29 1.59 1.84
CA THR A 224 20.34 0.14 1.54
C THR A 224 19.44 -0.24 0.36
N VAL A 225 18.33 0.47 0.18
CA VAL A 225 17.37 0.32 -0.92
C VAL A 225 16.89 1.70 -1.39
N PRO A 226 16.41 1.85 -2.64
CA PRO A 226 15.88 3.12 -3.10
C PRO A 226 14.49 3.40 -2.48
N PRO A 227 14.09 4.67 -2.29
CA PRO A 227 12.84 5.05 -1.60
C PRO A 227 11.56 4.54 -2.30
N GLU A 228 11.62 4.26 -3.61
CA GLU A 228 10.54 3.63 -4.36
C GLU A 228 10.21 2.22 -3.82
N THR A 229 11.23 1.54 -3.27
CA THR A 229 11.05 0.24 -2.61
C THR A 229 10.25 0.37 -1.32
N LEU A 230 10.48 1.43 -0.54
CA LEU A 230 9.68 1.75 0.64
C LEU A 230 8.21 1.99 0.27
N VAL A 231 7.96 2.82 -0.74
CA VAL A 231 6.59 3.05 -1.28
C VAL A 231 5.93 1.72 -1.67
N SER A 232 6.68 0.84 -2.35
CA SER A 232 6.18 -0.46 -2.76
C SER A 232 5.74 -1.32 -1.57
N TRP A 233 6.46 -1.28 -0.46
CA TRP A 233 6.13 -2.02 0.76
C TRP A 233 4.93 -1.40 1.48
N ILE A 234 4.88 -0.08 1.60
CA ILE A 234 3.72 0.61 2.21
C ILE A 234 2.44 0.20 1.49
N ILE A 235 2.38 0.34 0.17
CA ILE A 235 1.14 0.06 -0.55
C ILE A 235 0.82 -1.44 -0.61
N SER A 236 1.80 -2.31 -0.87
CA SER A 236 1.53 -3.75 -1.07
C SER A 236 1.36 -4.53 0.23
N ARG A 237 2.08 -4.13 1.29
CA ARG A 237 2.20 -4.89 2.52
C ARG A 237 1.46 -4.26 3.69
N LEU A 238 1.25 -2.95 3.72
CA LEU A 238 0.35 -2.32 4.68
C LEU A 238 -1.04 -2.15 4.09
N PHE A 239 -1.21 -1.42 2.99
CA PHE A 239 -2.55 -1.03 2.55
C PHE A 239 -3.31 -2.10 1.76
N PHE A 240 -2.64 -2.88 0.91
CA PHE A 240 -3.28 -3.90 0.08
C PHE A 240 -3.13 -5.31 0.67
N VAL A 241 -3.10 -5.42 2.00
CA VAL A 241 -3.21 -6.71 2.68
C VAL A 241 -4.59 -7.28 2.40
N GLU A 242 -4.64 -8.40 1.69
CA GLU A 242 -5.87 -9.18 1.57
C GLU A 242 -6.25 -9.69 2.96
N VAL A 243 -7.30 -9.10 3.55
CA VAL A 243 -7.81 -9.51 4.85
C VAL A 243 -8.40 -10.92 4.71
N ASN A 244 -7.65 -11.93 5.14
CA ASN A 244 -8.22 -13.22 5.50
C ASN A 244 -8.96 -13.07 6.84
N GLU A 245 -10.24 -12.73 6.80
CA GLU A 245 -11.07 -12.90 7.99
C GLU A 245 -11.40 -14.39 8.17
N GLY A 246 -10.73 -15.02 9.13
CA GLY A 246 -11.02 -16.40 9.52
C GLY A 246 -10.01 -16.94 10.53
N GLN A 247 -10.41 -16.96 11.80
CA GLN A 247 -9.66 -17.57 12.89
C GLN A 247 -9.18 -18.99 12.56
N GLY A 248 -7.91 -19.25 12.86
CA GLY A 248 -7.33 -20.58 12.85
C GLY A 248 -5.92 -20.53 12.30
N ASN A 249 -4.93 -20.65 13.17
CA ASN A 249 -3.53 -20.87 12.81
C ASN A 249 -3.41 -21.92 11.69
N PRO A 250 -2.97 -21.58 10.46
CA PRO A 250 -2.71 -22.57 9.44
C PRO A 250 -1.20 -22.67 9.22
N SER A 251 -0.61 -23.70 9.84
CA SER A 251 0.55 -24.34 9.22
C SER A 251 0.11 -24.89 7.86
N GLY A 252 0.35 -24.13 6.80
CA GLY A 252 0.02 -24.53 5.43
C GLY A 252 -0.27 -23.31 4.56
N GLU A 253 0.49 -23.18 3.48
CA GLU A 253 0.32 -22.18 2.42
C GLU A 253 -1.17 -21.97 2.08
N GLN A 254 -1.68 -20.76 2.26
CA GLN A 254 -3.04 -20.41 1.87
C GLN A 254 -3.04 -19.10 1.07
N LEU A 255 -3.36 -19.25 -0.22
CA LEU A 255 -3.70 -18.17 -1.14
C LEU A 255 -5.15 -17.76 -0.90
N VAL A 256 -5.41 -16.47 -0.78
CA VAL A 256 -6.77 -15.93 -0.72
C VAL A 256 -7.31 -15.82 -2.14
N ILE A 257 -8.44 -16.45 -2.40
CA ILE A 257 -9.00 -16.65 -3.74
C ILE A 257 -10.25 -15.78 -3.85
N ALA A 258 -10.14 -14.60 -4.46
CA ALA A 258 -11.30 -13.76 -4.78
C ALA A 258 -11.85 -14.10 -6.18
N ASN A 259 -13.15 -14.37 -6.30
CA ASN A 259 -13.83 -14.61 -7.58
C ASN A 259 -13.80 -13.36 -8.48
N THR A 260 -13.28 -13.49 -9.70
CA THR A 260 -13.06 -12.34 -10.60
C THR A 260 -14.15 -12.26 -11.69
N LEU A 261 -14.94 -11.17 -11.76
CA LEU A 261 -16.03 -10.99 -12.75
C LEU A 261 -15.65 -9.96 -13.85
N VAL A 262 -15.30 -10.41 -15.07
CA VAL A 262 -14.82 -9.52 -16.15
C VAL A 262 -15.93 -9.10 -17.13
N ARG A 263 -16.05 -7.79 -17.39
CA ARG A 263 -16.92 -7.19 -18.40
C ARG A 263 -16.11 -6.35 -19.40
N ARG A 264 -16.11 -6.78 -20.67
CA ARG A 264 -15.58 -6.11 -21.89
C ARG A 264 -14.15 -5.52 -21.89
N GLU A 265 -13.44 -5.55 -20.78
CA GLU A 265 -12.05 -5.10 -20.65
C GLU A 265 -11.04 -6.25 -20.77
N PRO A 266 -9.78 -5.96 -21.18
CA PRO A 266 -8.67 -6.89 -21.00
C PRO A 266 -8.42 -7.14 -19.51
N LEU A 267 -7.94 -8.34 -19.17
CA LEU A 267 -7.62 -8.69 -17.79
C LEU A 267 -6.14 -8.53 -17.53
N TRP A 268 -5.77 -7.67 -16.58
CA TRP A 268 -4.40 -7.57 -16.09
C TRP A 268 -4.16 -8.59 -14.99
N ILE A 269 -3.06 -9.32 -15.09
CA ILE A 269 -2.67 -10.39 -14.17
C ILE A 269 -1.31 -10.05 -13.62
N ARG A 270 -1.25 -9.85 -12.31
CA ARG A 270 -0.02 -9.58 -11.60
C ARG A 270 0.50 -10.86 -10.97
N LEU A 271 1.78 -11.15 -11.19
CA LEU A 271 2.50 -12.26 -10.60
C LEU A 271 3.72 -11.72 -9.84
N SER A 272 3.93 -12.16 -8.62
CA SER A 272 5.17 -11.91 -7.88
C SER A 272 5.98 -13.20 -7.79
N LEU A 273 7.27 -13.12 -8.09
CA LEU A 273 8.22 -14.22 -7.97
C LEU A 273 9.31 -13.83 -6.96
N GLU A 274 9.56 -14.67 -5.97
CA GLU A 274 10.63 -14.42 -4.99
C GLU A 274 12.01 -14.80 -5.51
N GLU A 275 12.05 -15.74 -6.45
CA GLU A 275 13.27 -16.24 -7.10
C GLU A 275 13.03 -16.45 -8.60
N PRO A 276 14.10 -16.53 -9.42
CA PRO A 276 13.94 -16.82 -10.83
C PRO A 276 13.22 -18.16 -11.05
N LEU A 277 12.14 -18.16 -11.83
CA LEU A 277 11.31 -19.35 -12.06
C LEU A 277 10.89 -19.45 -13.52
N ASP A 278 10.92 -20.66 -14.08
CA ASP A 278 10.28 -20.95 -15.37
C ASP A 278 8.79 -21.19 -15.14
N ILE A 279 7.95 -20.37 -15.78
CA ILE A 279 6.51 -20.35 -15.54
C ILE A 279 5.72 -20.69 -16.81
N ASP A 280 4.49 -21.16 -16.62
CA ASP A 280 3.44 -21.24 -17.64
C ASP A 280 2.15 -20.66 -17.07
N LEU A 281 1.71 -19.53 -17.61
CA LEU A 281 0.44 -18.89 -17.31
C LEU A 281 -0.52 -19.15 -18.47
N SER A 282 -1.41 -20.11 -18.28
CA SER A 282 -2.35 -20.61 -19.28
C SER A 282 -3.80 -20.42 -18.83
N VAL A 283 -4.74 -20.44 -19.78
CA VAL A 283 -6.18 -20.32 -19.54
C VAL A 283 -6.89 -21.54 -20.07
N PHE A 284 -7.86 -22.02 -19.29
CA PHE A 284 -8.73 -23.14 -19.64
C PHE A 284 -10.20 -22.73 -19.56
N ASP A 285 -11.08 -23.39 -20.31
CA ASP A 285 -12.53 -23.22 -20.19
C ASP A 285 -13.10 -24.08 -19.04
N ALA A 286 -14.41 -23.95 -18.80
CA ALA A 286 -15.13 -24.74 -17.79
C ALA A 286 -15.06 -26.27 -17.98
N LYS A 287 -14.73 -26.75 -19.19
CA LYS A 287 -14.57 -28.16 -19.52
C LYS A 287 -13.12 -28.63 -19.38
N GLY A 288 -12.20 -27.73 -19.03
CA GLY A 288 -10.76 -28.00 -18.95
C GLY A 288 -10.04 -27.94 -20.29
N SER A 289 -10.69 -27.46 -21.36
CA SER A 289 -10.05 -27.28 -22.67
C SER A 289 -9.11 -26.07 -22.61
N PHE A 290 -7.93 -26.18 -23.20
CA PHE A 290 -7.00 -25.05 -23.32
C PHE A 290 -7.61 -23.95 -24.20
N VAL A 291 -7.54 -22.71 -23.72
CA VAL A 291 -8.12 -21.52 -24.36
C VAL A 291 -7.01 -20.58 -24.82
N ASP A 292 -6.03 -20.31 -23.95
CA ASP A 292 -4.99 -19.33 -24.23
C ASP A 292 -3.73 -19.56 -23.40
N ARG A 293 -2.60 -19.02 -23.86
CA ARG A 293 -1.39 -18.91 -23.05
C ARG A 293 -0.96 -17.46 -23.02
N ILE A 294 -0.86 -16.94 -21.81
CA ILE A 294 -0.61 -15.53 -21.54
C ILE A 294 0.90 -15.29 -21.42
N ALA A 295 1.60 -16.19 -20.74
CA ALA A 295 3.05 -16.12 -20.58
C ALA A 295 3.65 -17.51 -20.44
N ARG A 296 4.88 -17.68 -20.93
CA ARG A 296 5.70 -18.87 -20.66
C ARG A 296 7.18 -18.55 -20.79
N GLY A 297 7.99 -19.13 -19.92
CA GLY A 297 9.44 -19.03 -19.96
C GLY A 297 10.03 -18.62 -18.61
N PRO A 298 11.35 -18.40 -18.57
CA PRO A 298 12.03 -17.96 -17.35
C PRO A 298 11.68 -16.50 -17.06
N PHE A 299 11.29 -16.23 -15.82
CA PHE A 299 11.13 -14.88 -15.29
C PHE A 299 12.03 -14.73 -14.06
N GLY A 300 12.65 -13.56 -13.92
CA GLY A 300 13.44 -13.23 -12.74
C GLY A 300 12.57 -13.02 -11.49
N PRO A 301 13.18 -12.86 -10.32
CA PRO A 301 12.46 -12.40 -9.13
C PRO A 301 11.87 -11.01 -9.37
N GLY A 302 10.81 -10.66 -8.65
CA GLY A 302 10.09 -9.40 -8.78
C GLY A 302 8.68 -9.55 -9.34
N PHE A 303 8.04 -8.41 -9.63
CA PHE A 303 6.68 -8.37 -10.17
C PHE A 303 6.68 -8.44 -11.70
N HIS A 304 5.77 -9.26 -12.21
CA HIS A 304 5.51 -9.42 -13.63
C HIS A 304 4.04 -9.10 -13.89
N LEU A 305 3.80 -8.16 -14.81
CA LEU A 305 2.47 -7.76 -15.22
C LEU A 305 2.16 -8.35 -16.59
N PHE A 306 1.10 -9.15 -16.66
CA PHE A 306 0.63 -9.76 -17.90
C PHE A 306 -0.72 -9.21 -18.29
N ARG A 307 -0.93 -9.00 -19.59
CA ARG A 307 -2.19 -8.53 -20.14
C ARG A 307 -2.87 -9.65 -20.90
N TRP A 308 -4.06 -10.06 -20.45
CA TRP A 308 -4.89 -11.02 -21.16
C TRP A 308 -5.96 -10.32 -22.00
N GLU A 309 -5.62 -10.07 -23.26
CA GLU A 309 -6.48 -9.39 -24.23
C GLU A 309 -7.62 -10.27 -24.76
N LYS A 310 -7.32 -11.57 -24.98
CA LYS A 310 -8.24 -12.51 -25.63
C LYS A 310 -9.56 -12.67 -24.88
N ILE A 311 -9.59 -12.41 -23.57
CA ILE A 311 -10.82 -12.47 -22.75
C ILE A 311 -11.96 -11.59 -23.30
N ARG A 312 -11.64 -10.54 -24.05
CA ARG A 312 -12.63 -9.64 -24.68
C ARG A 312 -13.42 -10.34 -25.79
N GLU A 313 -12.79 -11.28 -26.47
CA GLU A 313 -13.34 -12.02 -27.62
C GLU A 313 -14.06 -13.31 -27.18
N LEU A 314 -13.81 -13.76 -25.95
CA LEU A 314 -14.35 -15.00 -25.43
C LEU A 314 -15.85 -14.87 -25.09
N PRO A 315 -16.64 -15.96 -25.28
CA PRO A 315 -18.04 -15.98 -24.87
C PRO A 315 -18.19 -15.80 -23.35
N SER A 316 -19.37 -15.39 -22.90
CA SER A 316 -19.70 -15.44 -21.48
C SER A 316 -19.54 -16.87 -20.97
N GLY A 317 -18.89 -17.04 -19.82
CA GLY A 317 -18.57 -18.36 -19.30
C GLY A 317 -17.58 -18.31 -18.17
N VAL A 318 -17.29 -19.48 -17.62
CA VAL A 318 -16.24 -19.67 -16.62
C VAL A 318 -14.96 -20.07 -17.31
N TYR A 319 -13.89 -19.38 -16.95
CA TYR A 319 -12.51 -19.65 -17.36
C TYR A 319 -11.66 -19.90 -16.13
N TYR A 320 -10.56 -20.62 -16.33
CA TYR A 320 -9.59 -20.94 -15.30
C TYR A 320 -8.21 -20.48 -15.75
N LEU A 321 -7.67 -19.46 -15.08
CA LEU A 321 -6.27 -19.08 -15.16
C LEU A 321 -5.46 -20.10 -14.38
N ARG A 322 -4.49 -20.74 -15.01
CA ARG A 322 -3.58 -21.68 -14.38
C ARG A 322 -2.16 -21.18 -14.50
N PHE A 323 -1.52 -21.02 -13.37
CA PHE A 323 -0.08 -20.84 -13.26
C PHE A 323 0.57 -22.19 -12.97
N SER A 324 1.68 -22.50 -13.63
CA SER A 324 2.54 -23.64 -13.31
C SER A 324 4.00 -23.17 -13.27
N GLY A 325 4.75 -23.54 -12.24
CA GLY A 325 6.18 -23.21 -12.13
C GLY A 325 6.84 -24.02 -11.02
N GLY A 326 7.99 -24.64 -11.32
CA GLY A 326 8.60 -25.63 -10.43
C GLY A 326 7.66 -26.82 -10.17
N GLU A 327 7.46 -27.18 -8.89
CA GLU A 327 6.49 -28.21 -8.48
C GLU A 327 5.07 -27.65 -8.21
N ARG A 328 4.87 -26.35 -8.42
CA ARG A 328 3.64 -25.66 -8.04
C ARG A 328 2.70 -25.47 -9.21
N VAL A 329 1.42 -25.69 -8.95
CA VAL A 329 0.31 -25.39 -9.86
C VAL A 329 -0.75 -24.62 -9.09
N LEU A 330 -1.10 -23.43 -9.58
CA LEU A 330 -2.17 -22.60 -9.01
C LEU A 330 -3.25 -22.41 -10.07
N THR A 331 -4.52 -22.43 -9.68
CA THR A 331 -5.65 -22.23 -10.60
C THR A 331 -6.65 -21.25 -10.01
N GLN A 332 -7.11 -20.32 -10.84
CA GLN A 332 -7.96 -19.20 -10.46
C GLN A 332 -9.16 -19.10 -11.39
N LYS A 333 -10.36 -18.97 -10.83
CA LYS A 333 -11.60 -18.89 -11.58
C LYS A 333 -11.89 -17.45 -12.02
N VAL A 334 -12.14 -17.28 -13.31
CA VAL A 334 -12.57 -16.02 -13.92
C VAL A 334 -13.97 -16.22 -14.51
N LEU A 335 -14.93 -15.41 -14.08
CA LEU A 335 -16.25 -15.35 -14.66
C LEU A 335 -16.29 -14.24 -15.72
N LYS A 336 -16.46 -14.61 -16.98
CA LYS A 336 -16.64 -13.67 -18.08
C LYS A 336 -18.14 -13.47 -18.32
N VAL A 337 -18.57 -12.21 -18.30
CA VAL A 337 -19.93 -11.81 -18.68
C VAL A 337 -19.86 -10.74 -19.80
N LYS A 338 -20.80 -10.80 -20.73
CA LYS A 338 -20.90 -9.86 -21.87
C LYS A 338 -21.55 -8.54 -21.51
#